data_AF-A0A9P7JC46-F1
#
_entry.id   AF-A0A9P7JC46-F1
#
_cell.length_a   1.000
_cell.length_b   1.000
_cell.length_c   1.000
_cell.angle_alpha   90.00
_cell.angle_beta   90.00
_cell.angle_gamma   90.00
#
_symmetry.space_group_name_H-M   'P 1'
#
loop_
_entity.id
_entity.type
_entity.pdbx_description
1 polymer ?
#
loop_
_entity_poly.entity_id
_entity_poly.type
_entity_poly.pdbx_seq_one_letter_code
_entity_poly.pdbx_strand_id
1 'polypeptide(L)'
;NPSDLQAFFQEAQKFHLNGIFELFWQDWVIIDPSCFFTPKTLHVLHKEFWDYDTKWLIFGVGESEMDFCFSVLQPVTGFWCFAEGIMKLKQVMGCCQ
;
A
#
# COMPACT_ATOMS: atom_id res chain seq x y z
N ASN A 1 8.57 -26.68 -8.14
CA ASN A 1 7.87 -27.39 -7.05
C ASN A 1 7.23 -26.32 -6.18
N PRO A 2 5.90 -26.22 -6.05
CA PRO A 2 5.25 -25.11 -5.31
C PRO A 2 5.65 -25.02 -3.83
N SER A 3 6.32 -26.04 -3.29
CA SER A 3 6.88 -26.06 -1.93
C SER A 3 8.33 -25.55 -1.83
N ASP A 4 8.96 -25.20 -2.95
CA ASP A 4 10.33 -24.68 -2.96
C ASP A 4 10.31 -23.17 -2.64
N LEU A 5 10.27 -22.87 -1.34
CA LEU A 5 10.27 -21.50 -0.82
C LEU A 5 11.49 -20.71 -1.27
N GLN A 6 12.64 -21.37 -1.45
CA GLN A 6 13.86 -20.71 -1.88
C GLN A 6 13.76 -20.26 -3.34
N ALA A 7 13.28 -21.13 -4.22
CA ALA A 7 13.03 -20.76 -5.61
C ALA A 7 11.97 -19.66 -5.74
N PHE A 8 10.90 -19.72 -4.94
CA PHE A 8 9.87 -18.66 -4.91
C PHE A 8 10.44 -17.32 -4.47
N PHE A 9 11.21 -17.29 -3.37
CA PHE A 9 11.81 -16.06 -2.86
C PHE A 9 12.82 -15.45 -3.84
N GLN A 10 13.65 -16.29 -4.48
CA GLN A 10 14.58 -15.85 -5.51
C GLN A 10 13.86 -15.24 -6.73
N GLU A 11 12.72 -15.81 -7.13
CA GLU A 11 11.92 -15.25 -8.21
C GLU A 11 11.26 -13.93 -7.80
N ALA A 12 10.68 -13.86 -6.59
CA ALA A 12 10.05 -12.67 -6.04
C ALA A 12 11.02 -11.49 -5.92
N GLN A 13 12.28 -11.74 -5.55
CA GLN A 13 13.32 -10.71 -5.47
C GLN A 13 13.62 -10.04 -6.81
N LYS A 14 13.46 -10.74 -7.94
CA LYS A 14 13.61 -10.13 -9.28
C LYS A 14 12.58 -9.04 -9.54
N PHE A 15 11.46 -9.07 -8.81
CA PHE A 15 10.39 -8.08 -8.85
C PHE A 15 10.39 -7.16 -7.63
N HIS A 16 11.47 -7.17 -6.82
CA HIS A 16 11.58 -6.39 -5.58
C HIS A 16 10.49 -6.71 -4.54
N LEU A 17 9.95 -7.93 -4.56
CA LEU A 17 8.93 -8.38 -3.62
C LEU A 17 9.54 -9.11 -2.42
N ASN A 18 8.87 -9.00 -1.27
CA ASN A 18 9.27 -9.64 -0.01
C ASN A 18 9.08 -11.18 0.01
N GLY A 19 8.59 -11.78 -1.07
CA GLY A 19 8.34 -13.22 -1.16
C GLY A 19 7.32 -13.74 -0.15
N ILE A 20 6.32 -12.92 0.20
CA ILE A 20 5.15 -13.34 0.98
C ILE A 20 4.03 -13.67 -0.03
N PHE A 21 3.56 -14.91 -0.01
CA PHE A 21 2.49 -15.36 -0.91
C PHE A 21 1.09 -14.95 -0.43
N GLU A 22 0.86 -14.96 0.88
CA GLU A 22 -0.43 -14.67 1.51
C GLU A 22 -0.23 -13.61 2.61
N LEU A 23 -0.77 -12.43 2.40
CA LEU A 23 -0.65 -11.33 3.35
C LEU A 23 -1.71 -11.49 4.44
N PHE A 24 -1.35 -11.33 5.71
CA PHE A 24 -2.32 -11.47 6.81
C PHE A 24 -3.45 -10.43 6.72
N TRP A 25 -3.22 -9.32 6.01
CA TRP A 25 -4.18 -8.24 5.76
C TRP A 25 -4.81 -8.29 4.37
N GLN A 26 -4.62 -9.37 3.60
CA GLN A 26 -5.17 -9.46 2.24
C GLN A 26 -6.70 -9.26 2.22
N ASP A 27 -7.39 -9.79 3.22
CA ASP A 27 -8.84 -9.64 3.34
C ASP A 27 -9.26 -8.22 3.74
N TRP A 28 -8.36 -7.42 4.34
CA TRP A 28 -8.69 -6.06 4.78
C TRP A 28 -9.04 -5.15 3.60
N VAL A 29 -8.46 -5.40 2.42
CA VAL A 29 -8.77 -4.65 1.20
C VAL A 29 -10.25 -4.77 0.86
N ILE A 30 -10.89 -5.91 1.16
CA ILE A 30 -12.29 -6.18 0.80
C ILE A 30 -13.26 -5.60 1.84
N ILE A 31 -12.78 -5.24 3.04
CA ILE A 31 -13.61 -4.74 4.12
C ILE A 31 -13.64 -3.22 4.08
N ASP A 32 -14.84 -2.63 4.08
CA ASP A 32 -14.98 -1.18 4.25
C ASP A 32 -14.60 -0.78 5.70
N PRO A 33 -13.51 -0.01 5.89
CA PRO A 33 -13.08 0.45 7.22
C PRO A 33 -14.16 1.25 7.97
N SER A 34 -15.09 1.88 7.25
CA SER A 34 -16.20 2.64 7.84
C SER A 34 -17.19 1.76 8.61
N CYS A 35 -17.26 0.45 8.30
CA CYS A 35 -18.16 -0.48 8.96
C CYS A 35 -17.77 -0.79 10.42
N PHE A 36 -16.52 -0.53 10.81
CA PHE A 36 -16.01 -0.88 12.14
C PHE A 36 -15.16 0.20 12.81
N PHE A 37 -14.68 1.21 12.07
CA PHE A 37 -14.05 2.39 12.66
C PHE A 37 -15.00 3.58 12.72
N THR A 38 -14.89 4.36 13.81
CA THR A 38 -15.59 5.63 13.89
C THR A 38 -14.97 6.64 12.89
N PRO A 39 -15.74 7.65 12.41
CA PRO A 39 -15.20 8.71 11.56
C PRO A 39 -13.99 9.42 12.17
N LYS A 40 -13.96 9.58 13.50
CA LYS A 40 -12.82 10.16 14.21
C LYS A 40 -11.57 9.28 14.10
N THR A 41 -11.72 7.98 14.26
CA THR A 41 -10.61 7.02 14.11
C THR A 41 -10.08 7.04 12.69
N LEU A 42 -10.96 6.99 11.69
CA LEU A 42 -10.57 7.07 10.28
C LEU A 42 -9.83 8.37 9.96
N HIS A 43 -10.32 9.51 10.47
CA HIS A 43 -9.66 10.79 10.29
C HIS A 43 -8.24 10.82 10.88
N VAL A 44 -8.08 10.28 12.10
CA VAL A 44 -6.76 10.24 12.76
C VAL A 44 -5.80 9.33 11.99
N LEU A 45 -6.22 8.12 11.61
CA LEU A 45 -5.37 7.18 10.86
C LEU A 45 -4.96 7.76 9.50
N HIS A 46 -5.91 8.36 8.77
CA HIS A 46 -5.61 9.02 7.49
C HIS A 46 -4.59 10.15 7.69
N LYS A 47 -4.79 10.97 8.73
CA LYS A 47 -3.87 12.08 9.03
C LYS A 47 -2.47 11.56 9.43
N GLU A 48 -2.40 10.53 10.26
CA GLU A 48 -1.15 9.93 10.71
C GLU A 48 -0.31 9.41 9.54
N PHE A 49 -0.95 8.72 8.60
CA PHE A 49 -0.28 8.21 7.40
C PHE A 49 0.39 9.30 6.56
N TRP A 50 -0.30 10.41 6.32
CA TRP A 50 0.21 11.51 5.49
C TRP A 50 1.18 12.42 6.24
N ASP A 51 0.90 12.75 7.50
CA ASP A 51 1.70 13.70 8.27
C ASP A 51 3.01 13.08 8.78
N TYR A 52 3.03 11.77 9.00
CA TYR A 52 4.17 11.06 9.60
C TYR A 52 4.66 9.91 8.73
N ASP A 53 3.87 8.84 8.54
CA ASP A 53 4.38 7.60 7.94
C ASP A 53 4.98 7.83 6.55
N THR A 54 4.32 8.65 5.74
CA THR A 54 4.81 9.05 4.42
C THR A 54 6.20 9.69 4.49
N LYS A 55 6.45 10.56 5.47
CA LYS A 55 7.77 11.20 5.66
C LYS A 55 8.82 10.18 6.08
N TRP A 56 8.45 9.22 6.93
CA TRP A 56 9.36 8.14 7.35
C TRP A 56 9.70 7.23 6.18
N LEU A 57 8.72 6.89 5.34
CA LEU A 57 8.93 6.12 4.11
C LEU A 57 9.86 6.86 3.15
N ILE A 58 9.60 8.14 2.86
CA ILE A 58 10.49 8.95 2.01
C ILE A 58 11.90 8.99 2.59
N PHE A 59 12.06 9.13 3.90
CA PHE A 59 13.38 9.13 4.54
C PHE A 59 14.08 7.77 4.44
N GLY A 60 13.35 6.68 4.59
CA GLY A 60 13.90 5.32 4.60
C GLY A 60 14.22 4.76 3.21
N VAL A 61 13.34 4.96 2.24
CA VAL A 61 13.44 4.36 0.89
C VAL A 61 13.68 5.38 -0.22
N GLY A 62 13.37 6.67 0.01
CA GLY A 62 13.43 7.71 -1.01
C GLY A 62 12.13 7.87 -1.80
N GLU A 63 11.91 9.07 -2.33
CA GLU A 63 10.69 9.44 -3.06
C GLU A 63 10.49 8.58 -4.32
N SER A 64 11.55 8.36 -5.11
CA SER A 64 11.48 7.60 -6.36
C SER A 64 11.14 6.14 -6.15
N GLU A 65 11.70 5.51 -5.11
CA GLU A 65 11.41 4.12 -4.77
C GLU A 65 9.99 3.98 -4.23
N MET A 66 9.54 4.94 -3.42
CA MET A 66 8.17 4.97 -2.91
C MET A 66 7.16 5.07 -4.06
N ASP A 67 7.34 6.02 -4.97
CA ASP A 67 6.46 6.14 -6.14
C ASP A 67 6.51 4.90 -7.04
N PHE A 68 7.69 4.31 -7.24
CA PHE A 68 7.83 3.05 -7.97
C PHE A 68 7.01 1.92 -7.31
N CYS A 69 7.15 1.73 -5.99
CA CYS A 69 6.41 0.71 -5.25
C CYS A 69 4.89 0.85 -5.42
N PHE A 70 4.37 2.08 -5.36
CA PHE A 70 2.94 2.32 -5.57
C PHE A 70 2.51 2.18 -7.04
N SER A 71 3.41 2.45 -8.00
CA SER A 71 3.14 2.30 -9.44
C SER A 71 3.03 0.85 -9.90
N VAL A 72 3.73 -0.07 -9.23
CA VAL A 72 3.73 -1.50 -9.57
C VAL A 72 2.66 -2.30 -8.85
N LEU A 73 1.87 -1.67 -7.97
CA LEU A 73 0.73 -2.32 -7.33
C LEU A 73 -0.25 -2.80 -8.40
N GLN A 74 -0.72 -4.03 -8.24
CA GLN A 74 -1.70 -4.59 -9.16
C GLN A 74 -2.99 -3.75 -9.15
N PRO A 75 -3.49 -3.30 -10.30
CA PRO A 75 -4.76 -2.59 -10.35
C PRO A 75 -5.89 -3.50 -9.88
N VAL A 76 -6.54 -3.14 -8.76
CA VAL A 76 -7.71 -3.86 -8.25
C VAL A 76 -8.97 -3.05 -8.59
N THR A 77 -9.96 -3.70 -9.22
CA THR A 77 -11.23 -3.06 -9.54
C THR A 77 -11.89 -2.49 -8.29
N GLY A 78 -12.26 -1.21 -8.32
CA GLY A 78 -12.86 -0.51 -7.18
C GLY A 78 -11.86 0.18 -6.24
N PHE A 79 -10.55 0.04 -6.47
CA PHE A 79 -9.50 0.71 -5.69
C PHE A 79 -8.72 1.72 -6.53
N TRP A 80 -8.13 2.69 -5.85
CA TRP A 80 -7.25 3.67 -6.47
C TRP A 80 -5.93 3.01 -6.88
N CYS A 81 -5.57 3.16 -8.15
CA CYS A 81 -4.26 2.77 -8.68
C CYS A 81 -3.42 4.02 -8.87
N PHE A 82 -2.19 4.01 -8.35
CA PHE A 82 -1.27 5.14 -8.41
C PHE A 82 -0.15 4.85 -9.41
N ALA A 83 -0.50 4.75 -10.69
CA ALA A 83 0.45 4.38 -11.75
C ALA A 83 1.64 5.36 -11.88
N GLU A 84 1.47 6.58 -11.39
CA GLU A 84 2.54 7.58 -11.34
C GLU A 84 3.15 7.76 -9.93
N GLY A 85 2.79 6.89 -8.98
CA GLY A 85 3.13 7.04 -7.58
C GLY A 85 2.17 7.96 -6.81
N ILE A 86 2.39 8.08 -5.52
CA ILE A 86 1.54 8.83 -4.59
C ILE A 86 2.09 10.23 -4.28
N MET A 87 3.37 10.50 -4.58
CA MET A 87 3.99 11.81 -4.31
C MET A 87 3.54 12.88 -5.29
N LYS A 88 3.04 12.48 -6.46
CA LYS A 88 2.46 13.40 -7.44
C LYS A 88 1.04 13.87 -7.10
N LEU A 89 0.44 13.34 -6.03
CA LEU A 89 -0.91 13.74 -5.61
C LEU A 89 -0.91 15.18 -5.11
N LYS A 90 -1.66 16.04 -5.79
CA LYS A 90 -1.84 17.45 -5.36
C LYS A 90 -2.79 17.59 -4.18
N GLN A 91 -3.69 16.62 -4.01
CA GLN A 91 -4.68 16.60 -2.95
C GLN A 91 -5.07 15.15 -2.66
N VAL A 92 -5.23 14.83 -1.38
CA VAL A 92 -5.78 13.55 -0.93
C VAL A 92 -7.10 13.86 -0.24
N MET A 93 -8.19 13.34 -0.78
CA MET A 93 -9.54 13.55 -0.25
C MET A 93 -9.98 12.29 0.50
N GLY A 94 -10.56 12.48 1.69
CA GLY A 94 -11.37 11.43 2.31
C GLY A 94 -12.71 11.33 1.57
N CYS A 95 -13.13 10.13 1.18
CA CYS A 95 -14.51 9.92 0.76
C CYS A 95 -15.40 9.99 2.01
N CYS A 96 -16.21 11.04 2.13
CA CYS A 96 -17.44 10.98 2.91
C CYS A 96 -18.52 10.42 1.98
N GLN A 97 -19.07 9.25 2.30
CA GLN A 97 -20.38 8.84 1.78
C GLN A 97 -21.49 9.46 2.62
#